data_AF-A0A7T5RAH2-F1
#
_entry.id   AF-A0A7T5RAH2-F1
#
_cell.length_a   1.000
_cell.length_b   1.000
_cell.length_c   1.000
_cell.angle_alpha   90.00
_cell.angle_beta   90.00
_cell.angle_gamma   90.00
#
_symmetry.space_group_name_H-M   'P 1'
#
loop_
_entity.id
_entity.type
_entity.pdbx_description
1 polymer ?
#
loop_
_entity_poly.entity_id
_entity_poly.type
_entity_poly.pdbx_seq_one_letter_code
_entity_poly.pdbx_strand_id
1 'polypeptide(L)'
;MSPLRIEAYRSDLSKWVQVGEVKPGDPPGSISQNKPDGTRELYLFECAPDNSQSTIYRSKFGADVDMGQLRAVISDRANWETIKVLREGEPPYRMTLKTDVSPQRRIIRFTHHK
;
A
#
# COMPACT_ATOMS: atom_id res chain seq x y z
N MET A 1 17.51 8.20 -5.15
CA MET A 1 17.10 7.32 -4.04
C MET A 1 15.69 6.80 -4.34
N SER A 2 15.26 5.66 -3.79
CA SER A 2 13.92 5.12 -4.06
C SER A 2 12.85 5.97 -3.37
N PRO A 3 11.92 6.61 -4.10
CA PRO A 3 11.14 7.66 -3.50
C PRO A 3 9.94 7.23 -2.71
N LEU A 4 9.35 6.06 -2.96
CA LEU A 4 8.49 5.42 -1.98
C LEU A 4 9.14 4.14 -1.47
N ARG A 5 9.57 4.14 -0.21
CA ARG A 5 10.06 2.93 0.47
C ARG A 5 8.92 2.31 1.29
N ILE A 6 8.78 0.99 1.16
CA ILE A 6 7.77 0.20 1.88
C ILE A 6 8.50 -0.81 2.76
N GLU A 7 8.21 -0.79 4.04
CA GLU A 7 8.85 -1.65 5.04
C GLU A 7 7.82 -2.39 5.87
N ALA A 8 8.12 -3.63 6.22
CA ALA A 8 7.35 -4.38 7.21
C ALA A 8 8.16 -4.49 8.50
N TYR A 9 7.50 -4.28 9.63
CA TYR A 9 8.10 -4.58 10.92
C TYR A 9 8.15 -6.09 11.13
N ARG A 10 9.36 -6.60 11.38
CA ARG A 10 9.62 -7.99 11.76
C ARG A 10 9.86 -8.04 13.26
N SER A 11 8.86 -8.50 14.01
CA SER A 11 8.92 -8.61 15.47
C SER A 11 10.00 -9.59 15.93
N ASP A 12 10.19 -10.68 15.19
CA ASP A 12 11.23 -11.69 15.45
C ASP A 12 12.65 -11.12 15.36
N LEU A 13 12.86 -10.08 14.55
CA LEU A 13 14.15 -9.43 14.37
C LEU A 13 14.20 -8.03 15.01
N SER A 14 13.12 -7.60 15.67
CA SER A 14 12.94 -6.23 16.21
C SER A 14 13.37 -5.12 15.25
N LYS A 15 13.12 -5.29 13.95
CA LYS A 15 13.59 -4.35 12.91
C LYS A 15 12.60 -4.16 11.78
N TRP A 16 12.74 -3.03 11.09
CA TRP A 16 12.08 -2.77 9.83
C TRP A 16 12.86 -3.43 8.70
N VAL A 17 12.15 -4.14 7.82
CA VAL A 17 12.72 -4.76 6.63
C VAL A 17 12.02 -4.17 5.42
N GLN A 18 12.80 -3.69 4.45
CA GLN A 18 12.26 -3.24 3.17
C GLN A 18 11.62 -4.44 2.45
N VAL A 19 10.35 -4.28 2.08
CA VAL A 19 9.57 -5.31 1.38
C VAL A 19 9.16 -4.87 -0.02
N GLY A 20 9.32 -3.58 -0.33
CA GLY A 20 9.04 -3.05 -1.65
C GLY A 20 9.53 -1.62 -1.82
N GLU A 21 9.55 -1.18 -3.07
CA GLU A 21 9.80 0.20 -3.47
C GLU A 21 8.91 0.54 -4.67
N VAL A 22 8.54 1.81 -4.80
CA VAL A 22 7.88 2.35 -6.00
C VAL A 22 8.62 3.61 -6.45
N LYS A 23 9.03 3.64 -7.71
CA LYS A 23 9.73 4.77 -8.33
C LYS A 23 8.77 5.64 -9.15
N PRO A 24 9.17 6.87 -9.51
CA PRO A 24 8.37 7.72 -10.37
C PRO A 24 8.23 7.04 -11.74
N GLY A 25 6.99 6.88 -12.21
CA GLY A 25 6.68 6.19 -13.46
C GLY A 25 6.55 4.67 -13.36
N ASP A 26 6.85 4.06 -12.20
CA ASP A 26 6.52 2.64 -11.99
C ASP A 26 4.99 2.45 -11.93
N PRO A 27 4.47 1.28 -12.31
CA PRO A 27 3.10 0.90 -12.01
C PRO A 27 2.82 0.98 -10.50
N PRO A 28 1.60 1.34 -10.08
CA PRO A 28 1.24 1.33 -8.66
C PRO A 28 1.47 -0.03 -8.02
N GLY A 29 2.06 -0.03 -6.83
CA GLY A 29 2.14 -1.23 -6.01
C GLY A 29 0.83 -1.46 -5.27
N SER A 30 0.61 -2.71 -4.82
CA SER A 30 -0.62 -3.08 -4.13
C SER A 30 -0.37 -4.02 -2.96
N ILE A 31 -1.19 -3.90 -1.91
CA ILE A 31 -1.28 -4.87 -0.80
C ILE A 31 -2.75 -5.10 -0.50
N SER A 32 -3.12 -6.35 -0.22
CA SER A 32 -4.47 -6.68 0.22
C SER A 32 -4.55 -7.04 1.70
N GLN A 33 -5.67 -6.69 2.31
CA GLN A 33 -6.04 -7.09 3.66
C GLN A 33 -7.33 -7.91 3.61
N ASN A 34 -7.34 -9.07 4.26
CA ASN A 34 -8.57 -9.82 4.48
C ASN A 34 -9.29 -9.26 5.71
N LYS A 35 -10.56 -8.94 5.54
CA LYS A 35 -11.43 -8.48 6.62
C LYS A 35 -12.08 -9.67 7.34
N PRO A 36 -12.47 -9.49 8.62
CA PRO A 36 -13.15 -10.55 9.39
C PRO A 36 -14.48 -10.99 8.77
N ASP A 37 -15.12 -10.14 7.97
CA ASP A 37 -16.37 -10.41 7.26
C ASP A 37 -16.20 -11.23 5.98
N GLY A 38 -14.98 -11.68 5.67
CA GLY A 38 -14.67 -12.46 4.48
C GLY A 38 -14.33 -11.61 3.24
N THR A 39 -14.52 -10.29 3.30
CA THR A 39 -14.21 -9.39 2.18
C THR A 39 -12.72 -9.06 2.11
N ARG A 40 -12.25 -8.63 0.94
CA ARG A 40 -10.86 -8.18 0.74
C ARG A 40 -10.82 -6.66 0.59
N GLU A 41 -9.97 -5.99 1.35
CA GLU A 41 -9.69 -4.57 1.16
C GLU A 41 -8.36 -4.42 0.44
N LEU A 42 -8.33 -3.59 -0.60
CA LEU A 42 -7.13 -3.36 -1.38
C LEU A 42 -6.54 -2.00 -1.03
N TYR A 43 -5.22 -1.96 -0.95
CA TYR A 43 -4.43 -0.76 -0.80
C TYR A 43 -3.55 -0.61 -2.03
N LEU A 44 -3.63 0.54 -2.68
CA LEU A 44 -2.73 0.92 -3.77
C LEU A 44 -1.79 2.01 -3.29
N PHE A 45 -0.59 2.02 -3.82
CA PHE A 45 0.37 3.08 -3.54
C PHE A 45 1.21 3.37 -4.78
N GLU A 46 1.41 4.66 -5.03
CA GLU A 46 2.15 5.12 -6.20
C GLU A 46 3.05 6.30 -5.85
N CYS A 47 4.01 6.57 -6.73
CA CYS A 47 4.85 7.75 -6.68
C CYS A 47 4.51 8.66 -7.86
N ALA A 48 4.35 9.96 -7.60
CA ALA A 48 4.11 10.94 -8.65
C ALA A 48 5.28 10.96 -9.65
N PRO A 49 5.04 11.12 -10.96
CA PRO A 49 6.10 11.09 -11.98
C PRO A 49 7.19 12.14 -11.79
N ASP A 50 6.86 13.27 -11.18
CA ASP A 50 7.78 14.37 -10.85
C ASP A 50 8.54 14.18 -9.53
N ASN A 51 8.33 13.03 -8.87
CA ASN A 51 8.87 12.72 -7.56
C ASN A 51 8.50 13.73 -6.45
N SER A 52 7.38 14.44 -6.58
CA SER A 52 6.95 15.44 -5.59
C SER A 52 6.29 14.81 -4.35
N GLN A 53 5.65 13.66 -4.53
CA GLN A 53 4.90 12.99 -3.49
C GLN A 53 4.66 11.51 -3.81
N SER A 54 4.27 10.77 -2.77
CA SER A 54 3.69 9.43 -2.90
C SER A 54 2.28 9.42 -2.32
N THR A 55 1.38 8.67 -2.95
CA THR A 55 -0.02 8.59 -2.52
C THR A 55 -0.37 7.15 -2.20
N ILE A 56 -1.02 6.96 -1.05
CA ILE A 56 -1.60 5.69 -0.62
C ILE A 56 -3.11 5.81 -0.71
N TYR A 57 -3.72 4.80 -1.31
CA TYR A 57 -5.15 4.67 -1.55
C TYR A 57 -5.71 3.43 -0.88
N ARG A 58 -7.00 3.45 -0.60
CA ARG A 58 -7.81 2.33 -0.14
C ARG A 58 -8.98 2.11 -1.09
N SER A 59 -9.33 0.86 -1.37
CA SER A 59 -10.52 0.55 -2.14
C SER A 59 -11.79 0.92 -1.36
N LYS A 60 -12.73 1.62 -2.01
CA LYS A 60 -14.03 1.96 -1.42
C LYS A 60 -14.93 0.74 -1.26
N PHE A 61 -14.71 -0.29 -2.08
CA PHE A 61 -15.47 -1.53 -2.07
C PHE A 61 -14.61 -2.67 -1.52
N GLY A 62 -15.23 -3.54 -0.73
CA GLY A 62 -14.66 -4.83 -0.36
C GLY A 62 -14.67 -5.71 -1.60
N ALA A 63 -13.49 -6.07 -2.07
CA ALA A 63 -13.28 -6.90 -3.24
C ALA A 63 -13.64 -8.36 -2.92
N ASP A 64 -14.92 -8.71 -2.97
CA ASP A 64 -15.39 -10.09 -3.14
C ASP A 64 -15.46 -10.40 -4.65
N VAL A 65 -14.40 -10.02 -5.36
CA VAL A 65 -14.38 -10.02 -6.82
C VAL A 65 -13.39 -11.05 -7.32
N ASP A 66 -13.92 -11.93 -8.17
CA ASP A 66 -13.17 -12.88 -8.98
C ASP A 66 -11.96 -12.20 -9.63
N MET A 67 -10.84 -12.92 -9.79
CA MET A 67 -9.53 -12.38 -10.18
C MET A 67 -9.58 -11.53 -11.47
N GLY A 68 -10.52 -11.81 -12.38
CA GLY A 68 -10.76 -11.02 -13.59
C GLY A 68 -11.36 -9.63 -13.34
N GLN A 69 -12.21 -9.47 -12.33
CA GLN A 69 -12.81 -8.18 -11.96
C GLN A 69 -11.87 -7.33 -11.09
N LEU A 70 -10.90 -7.96 -10.40
CA LEU A 70 -9.89 -7.25 -9.60
C LEU A 70 -9.06 -6.26 -10.45
N ARG A 71 -8.74 -6.64 -11.71
CA ARG A 71 -8.03 -5.76 -12.66
C ARG A 71 -8.86 -4.53 -13.05
N ALA A 72 -10.17 -4.69 -13.21
CA ALA A 72 -11.09 -3.61 -13.56
C ALA A 72 -11.27 -2.60 -12.40
N VAL A 73 -11.33 -3.09 -11.16
CA VAL A 73 -11.39 -2.25 -9.95
C VAL A 73 -10.11 -1.44 -9.77
N ILE A 74 -8.94 -2.03 -10.06
CA ILE A 74 -7.65 -1.33 -10.02
C ILE A 74 -7.58 -0.23 -11.08
N SER A 75 -8.17 -0.43 -12.26
CA SER A 75 -8.10 0.55 -13.36
C SER A 75 -8.99 1.78 -13.20
N ASP A 76 -10.04 1.73 -12.38
CA ASP A 76 -10.94 2.87 -12.18
C ASP A 76 -10.63 3.62 -10.88
N ARG A 77 -10.08 4.84 -11.04
CA ARG A 77 -9.73 5.75 -9.94
C ARG A 77 -10.91 6.16 -9.06
N ALA A 78 -12.15 6.12 -9.55
CA ALA A 78 -13.33 6.43 -8.76
C ALA A 78 -13.55 5.45 -7.60
N ASN A 79 -13.03 4.23 -7.72
CA ASN A 79 -13.13 3.18 -6.70
C ASN A 79 -12.13 3.34 -5.54
N TRP A 80 -11.29 4.37 -5.58
CA TRP A 80 -10.22 4.58 -4.63
C TRP A 80 -10.46 5.82 -3.78
N GLU A 81 -10.14 5.69 -2.50
CA GLU A 81 -10.10 6.78 -1.53
C GLU A 81 -8.64 7.04 -1.16
N THR A 82 -8.20 8.30 -1.26
CA THR A 82 -6.88 8.69 -0.79
C THR A 82 -6.86 8.64 0.73
N ILE A 83 -6.03 7.75 1.30
CA ILE A 83 -5.88 7.67 2.75
C ILE A 83 -4.70 8.50 3.25
N LYS A 84 -3.67 8.67 2.41
CA LYS A 84 -2.50 9.47 2.77
C LYS A 84 -1.75 9.95 1.53
N VAL A 85 -1.33 11.20 1.57
CA VAL A 85 -0.27 11.76 0.72
C VAL A 85 0.97 11.93 1.60
N LEU A 86 2.12 11.52 1.09
CA LEU A 86 3.43 11.66 1.72
C LEU A 86 4.32 12.53 0.85
N ARG A 87 4.93 13.53 1.47
CA ARG A 87 5.94 14.40 0.83
C ARG A 87 7.28 14.25 1.53
N GLU A 88 8.31 14.82 0.92
CA GLU A 88 9.66 14.81 1.48
C GLU A 88 9.67 15.46 2.87
N GLY A 89 10.37 14.82 3.81
CA GLY A 89 10.48 15.30 5.19
C GLY A 89 9.25 15.02 6.06
N GLU A 90 8.13 14.54 5.50
CA GLU A 90 6.98 14.14 6.31
C GLU A 90 7.26 12.86 7.10
N PRO A 91 6.67 12.72 8.30
CA PRO A 91 6.83 11.51 9.09
C PRO A 91 6.27 10.29 8.32
N PRO A 92 6.90 9.11 8.45
CA PRO A 92 6.43 7.90 7.81
C PRO A 92 4.98 7.56 8.17
N TYR A 93 4.18 7.18 7.18
CA TYR A 93 2.84 6.65 7.42
C TYR A 93 2.92 5.18 7.80
N ARG A 94 2.15 4.76 8.80
CA ARG A 94 2.12 3.38 9.28
C ARG A 94 0.71 2.84 9.28
N MET A 95 0.57 1.57 8.94
CA MET A 95 -0.71 0.86 9.00
C MET A 95 -0.50 -0.59 9.44
N THR A 96 -1.54 -1.19 10.02
CA THR A 96 -1.50 -2.58 10.46
C THR A 96 -2.47 -3.40 9.61
N LEU A 97 -1.95 -4.36 8.85
CA LEU A 97 -2.70 -5.16 7.90
C LEU A 97 -2.70 -6.63 8.31
N LYS A 98 -3.82 -7.33 8.08
CA LYS A 98 -3.88 -8.80 8.11
C LYS A 98 -3.89 -9.31 6.68
N THR A 99 -2.72 -9.73 6.20
CA THR A 99 -2.56 -10.21 4.82
C THR A 99 -2.97 -11.68 4.70
N ASP A 100 -3.40 -12.10 3.53
CA ASP A 100 -3.66 -13.48 3.12
C ASP A 100 -2.50 -14.46 3.41
N VAL A 101 -1.26 -14.02 3.20
CA VAL A 101 -0.06 -14.84 3.35
C VAL A 101 0.44 -15.01 4.80
N SER A 102 -0.25 -14.44 5.81
CA SER A 102 0.23 -14.46 7.19
C SER A 102 -0.92 -14.44 8.21
N PRO A 103 -0.97 -15.41 9.16
CA PRO A 103 -1.96 -15.37 10.24
C PRO A 103 -1.72 -14.20 11.21
N GLN A 104 -0.49 -13.69 11.27
CA GLN A 104 -0.11 -12.54 12.09
C GLN A 104 -0.34 -11.22 11.35
N ARG A 105 -0.85 -10.22 12.08
CA ARG A 105 -0.92 -8.83 11.61
C ARG A 105 0.49 -8.31 11.34
N ARG A 106 0.68 -7.63 10.21
CA ARG A 106 1.93 -6.96 9.84
C ARG A 106 1.77 -5.46 10.00
N ILE A 107 2.78 -4.82 10.56
CA ILE A 107 2.86 -3.36 10.58
C ILE A 107 3.67 -2.94 9.35
N ILE A 108 3.04 -2.20 8.45
CA ILE A 108 3.64 -1.67 7.23
C ILE A 108 3.92 -0.19 7.42
N ARG A 109 5.09 0.26 6.97
CA ARG A 109 5.52 1.65 6.98
C ARG A 109 5.82 2.10 5.56
N PHE A 110 5.35 3.29 5.22
CA PHE A 110 5.58 3.99 3.96
C PHE A 110 6.38 5.25 4.25
N THR A 111 7.44 5.49 3.49
CA THR A 111 8.27 6.70 3.62
C THR A 111 8.56 7.27 2.24
N HIS A 112 8.36 8.58 2.10
CA HIS A 112 8.73 9.29 0.87
C HIS A 112 10.14 9.88 0.98
N HIS A 113 10.97 9.67 -0.05
CA HIS A 113 12.33 10.19 -0.15
C HIS A 113 12.50 10.91 -1.50
N LYS A 114 13.19 12.05 -1.53
CA LYS A 114 13.53 12.70 -2.80
C LYS A 114 14.94 12.32 -3.27
#